data_AF-A0A7S1RGU2-F1
#
_entry.id   AF-A0A7S1RGU2-F1
#
_cell.length_a   1.000
_cell.length_b   1.000
_cell.length_c   1.000
_cell.angle_alpha   90.00
_cell.angle_beta   90.00
_cell.angle_gamma   90.00
#
_symmetry.space_group_name_H-M   'P 1'
#
loop_
_entity.id
_entity.type
_entity.pdbx_description
1 polymer ?
#
loop_
_entity_poly.entity_id
_entity_poly.type
_entity_poly.pdbx_seq_one_letter_code
_entity_poly.pdbx_strand_id
1 'polypeptide(L)'
;RIMDLVVKSLLCVEPVIAARTRQTASHPTNCFELYGFDVLVDAELKPWLLEVNLSPSMQADSPLDWQIKSALLRDVLNLVGVPRVDRQVLMRHRLEHRMR
;
A
#
# COMPACT_ATOMS: atom_id res chain seq x y z
N ARG A 1 -13.15 -1.20 16.34
CA ARG A 1 -12.48 -2.37 16.97
C ARG A 1 -11.30 -2.87 16.14
N ILE A 2 -11.49 -3.47 14.95
CA ILE A 2 -10.35 -3.88 14.09
C ILE A 2 -9.53 -2.68 13.63
N MET A 3 -10.18 -1.61 13.17
CA MET A 3 -9.49 -0.37 12.78
C MET A 3 -8.68 0.25 13.93
N ASP A 4 -9.19 0.21 15.16
CA ASP A 4 -8.45 0.73 16.33
C ASP A 4 -7.19 -0.10 16.60
N LEU A 5 -7.26 -1.41 16.39
CA LEU A 5 -6.11 -2.31 16.51
C LEU A 5 -5.07 -1.96 15.44
N VAL A 6 -5.48 -1.83 14.17
CA VAL A 6 -4.59 -1.44 13.07
C VAL A 6 -3.93 -0.09 13.32
N VAL A 7 -4.71 0.94 13.69
CA VAL A 7 -4.20 2.28 13.96
C VAL A 7 -3.21 2.28 15.13
N LYS A 8 -3.53 1.62 16.24
CA LYS A 8 -2.62 1.52 17.40
C LYS A 8 -1.32 0.81 17.02
N SER A 9 -1.40 -0.28 16.26
CA SER A 9 -0.21 -1.00 15.79
C SER A 9 0.69 -0.11 14.92
N LEU A 10 0.10 0.66 13.99
CA LEU A 10 0.86 1.59 13.16
C LEU A 10 1.46 2.75 13.96
N LEU A 11 0.71 3.32 14.93
CA LEU A 11 1.21 4.39 15.79
C LEU A 11 2.41 3.94 16.64
N CYS A 12 2.47 2.68 17.07
CA CYS A 12 3.61 2.15 17.81
C CYS A 12 4.92 2.19 17.01
N VAL A 13 4.86 2.06 15.69
CA VAL A 13 6.04 2.00 14.81
C VAL A 13 6.30 3.31 14.03
N GLU A 14 5.30 4.19 13.96
CA GLU A 14 5.36 5.47 13.22
C GLU A 14 6.63 6.28 13.51
N PRO A 15 7.08 6.47 14.77
CA PRO A 15 8.23 7.33 15.03
C PRO A 15 9.52 6.79 14.41
N VAL A 16 9.68 5.46 14.40
CA VAL A 16 10.84 4.77 13.84
C VAL A 16 10.81 4.84 12.31
N ILE A 17 9.66 4.56 11.71
CA ILE A 17 9.48 4.62 10.25
C ILE A 17 9.68 6.06 9.76
N ALA A 18 9.01 7.04 10.38
CA ALA A 18 9.09 8.43 9.99
C ALA A 18 10.51 9.00 10.10
N ALA A 19 11.27 8.62 11.15
CA ALA A 19 12.67 9.01 11.28
C ALA A 19 13.53 8.46 10.14
N ARG A 20 13.34 7.18 9.76
CA ARG A 20 14.07 6.56 8.65
C ARG A 20 13.68 7.15 7.30
N THR A 21 12.39 7.34 7.04
CA THR A 21 11.89 7.92 5.79
C THR A 21 12.42 9.34 5.58
N ARG A 22 12.52 10.16 6.64
CA ARG A 22 13.13 11.50 6.54
C ARG A 22 14.62 11.47 6.16
N GLN A 23 15.33 10.38 6.45
CA GLN A 23 16.74 10.23 6.11
C GLN A 23 16.97 9.66 4.70
N THR A 24 16.04 8.85 4.20
CA THR A 24 16.23 8.08 2.96
C THR A 24 15.38 8.57 1.80
N ALA A 25 14.18 9.11 2.05
CA ALA A 25 13.27 9.54 1.01
C ALA A 25 13.46 11.04 0.71
N SER A 26 13.56 11.37 -0.58
CA SER A 26 13.64 12.77 -1.03
C SER A 26 12.34 13.54 -0.84
N HIS A 27 11.20 12.84 -0.75
CA HIS A 27 9.90 13.43 -0.47
C HIS A 27 9.02 12.46 0.33
N PRO A 28 8.19 12.94 1.29
CA PRO A 28 7.36 12.07 2.13
C PRO A 28 6.37 11.19 1.37
N THR A 29 5.94 11.59 0.17
CA THR A 29 4.97 10.84 -0.66
C THR A 29 5.64 9.84 -1.61
N ASN A 30 6.97 9.72 -1.59
CA ASN A 30 7.67 8.81 -2.50
C ASN A 30 7.62 7.35 -2.04
N CYS A 31 7.14 7.09 -0.82
CA CYS A 31 7.06 5.76 -0.24
C CYS A 31 5.61 5.45 0.16
N PHE A 32 5.18 4.23 -0.15
CA PHE A 32 3.95 3.65 0.36
C PHE A 32 4.21 2.16 0.60
N GLU A 33 3.41 1.53 1.47
CA GLU A 33 3.53 0.11 1.77
C GLU A 33 2.14 -0.49 2.02
N LEU A 34 1.95 -1.74 1.57
CA LEU A 34 0.72 -2.50 1.77
C LEU A 34 0.99 -3.59 2.81
N TYR A 35 0.39 -3.47 3.98
CA TYR A 35 0.52 -4.45 5.06
C TYR A 35 -0.63 -5.46 5.06
N GLY A 36 -0.32 -6.73 5.33
CA GLY A 36 -1.32 -7.77 5.64
C GLY A 36 -1.45 -7.92 7.16
N PHE A 37 -2.64 -7.65 7.71
CA PHE A 37 -2.91 -7.84 9.14
C PHE A 37 -3.65 -9.15 9.38
N ASP A 38 -3.03 -10.04 10.13
CA ASP A 38 -3.63 -11.31 10.50
C ASP A 38 -4.29 -11.13 11.88
N VAL A 39 -5.63 -11.16 11.88
CA VAL A 39 -6.45 -10.84 13.05
C VAL A 39 -7.34 -12.03 13.39
N LEU A 40 -7.21 -12.52 14.63
CA LEU A 40 -8.12 -13.52 15.18
C LEU A 40 -9.27 -12.83 15.93
N VAL A 41 -10.49 -13.25 15.69
CA VAL A 41 -11.68 -12.77 16.42
C VAL A 41 -12.16 -13.89 17.34
N ASP A 42 -12.22 -13.62 18.65
CA ASP A 42 -12.69 -14.59 19.65
C ASP A 42 -14.23 -14.66 19.76
N ALA A 43 -14.72 -15.52 20.65
CA ALA A 43 -16.16 -15.73 20.87
C ALA A 43 -16.88 -14.47 21.40
N GLU A 44 -16.15 -13.55 22.03
CA GLU A 44 -16.67 -12.27 22.51
C GLU A 44 -16.54 -11.13 21.47
N LEU A 45 -16.20 -11.47 20.22
CA LEU A 45 -15.96 -10.53 19.12
C LEU A 45 -14.87 -9.50 19.43
N LYS A 46 -13.87 -9.89 20.23
CA LYS A 46 -12.67 -9.11 20.46
C LYS A 46 -11.61 -9.51 19.43
N PRO A 47 -11.05 -8.53 18.68
CA PRO A 47 -9.99 -8.79 17.73
C PRO A 47 -8.63 -8.85 18.46
N TRP A 48 -7.83 -9.84 18.09
CA TRP A 48 -6.47 -10.06 18.55
C TRP A 48 -5.52 -10.03 17.35
N LEU A 49 -4.48 -9.20 17.44
CA LEU A 49 -3.45 -9.14 16.41
C LEU A 49 -2.56 -10.36 16.56
N LEU A 50 -2.43 -11.15 15.49
CA LEU A 50 -1.48 -12.26 15.44
C LEU A 50 -0.14 -11.76 14.90
N GLU A 51 -0.15 -11.20 13.69
CA GLU A 51 1.04 -10.67 13.03
C GLU A 51 0.70 -9.58 12.01
N VAL A 52 1.74 -8.85 11.60
CA VAL A 52 1.70 -7.88 10.50
C VAL A 52 2.71 -8.29 9.44
N ASN A 53 2.21 -8.70 8.30
CA ASN A 53 2.99 -9.11 7.14
C ASN A 53 3.37 -7.89 6.29
N LEU A 54 4.67 -7.66 6.14
CA LEU A 54 5.22 -6.61 5.27
C LEU A 54 5.08 -6.96 3.77
N SER A 55 4.98 -8.26 3.47
CA SER A 55 4.87 -8.79 2.11
C SER A 55 3.67 -9.74 1.99
N PRO A 56 2.43 -9.23 2.05
CA PRO A 56 1.25 -10.07 1.89
C PRO A 56 1.20 -10.71 0.49
N SER A 57 0.75 -11.96 0.41
CA SER A 57 0.66 -12.67 -0.87
C SER A 57 -0.38 -12.05 -1.79
N MET A 58 0.06 -11.60 -2.96
CA MET A 58 -0.82 -11.08 -4.03
C MET A 58 -1.07 -12.09 -5.14
N GLN A 59 -0.69 -13.36 -4.95
CA GLN A 59 -1.04 -14.43 -5.86
C GLN A 59 -2.56 -14.68 -5.82
N ALA A 60 -3.19 -14.81 -6.99
CA ALA A 60 -4.63 -14.92 -7.12
C ALA A 60 -5.00 -16.24 -7.82
N ASP A 61 -5.09 -17.31 -7.03
CA ASP A 61 -5.31 -18.67 -7.52
C ASP A 61 -6.80 -19.02 -7.68
N SER A 62 -7.70 -18.26 -7.06
CA SER A 62 -9.14 -18.40 -7.20
C SER A 62 -9.82 -17.17 -7.81
N PRO A 63 -11.01 -17.32 -8.43
CA PRO A 63 -11.80 -16.17 -8.89
C PRO A 63 -12.10 -15.15 -7.78
N LEU A 64 -12.28 -15.62 -6.54
CA LEU A 64 -12.52 -14.75 -5.39
C LEU A 64 -11.27 -13.95 -5.03
N ASP A 65 -10.10 -14.59 -4.99
CA ASP A 65 -8.82 -13.91 -4.76
C ASP A 65 -8.60 -12.84 -5.81
N TRP A 66 -8.85 -13.18 -7.07
CA TRP A 66 -8.73 -12.23 -8.17
C TRP A 66 -9.61 -11.00 -7.95
N GLN A 67 -10.89 -11.21 -7.62
CA GLN A 67 -11.83 -10.12 -7.39
C GLN A 67 -11.40 -9.21 -6.22
N ILE A 68 -10.97 -9.79 -5.10
CA ILE A 68 -10.59 -9.02 -3.91
C ILE A 68 -9.25 -8.32 -4.11
N LYS A 69 -8.22 -9.05 -4.55
CA LYS A 69 -6.84 -8.55 -4.65
C LYS A 69 -6.67 -7.53 -5.79
N SER A 70 -7.37 -7.71 -6.91
CA SER A 70 -7.34 -6.72 -8.00
C SER A 70 -8.03 -5.40 -7.61
N ALA A 71 -9.16 -5.47 -6.90
CA ALA A 71 -9.83 -4.29 -6.37
C ALA A 71 -8.94 -3.56 -5.34
N LEU A 72 -8.32 -4.30 -4.42
CA LEU A 72 -7.36 -3.75 -3.46
C LEU A 72 -6.22 -3.01 -4.15
N LEU A 73 -5.53 -3.64 -5.11
CA LEU A 73 -4.41 -3.01 -5.82
C LEU A 73 -4.83 -1.77 -6.60
N ARG A 74 -5.98 -1.83 -7.27
CA ARG A 74 -6.54 -0.67 -7.98
C ARG A 74 -6.73 0.50 -7.02
N ASP A 75 -7.34 0.24 -5.86
CA ASP A 75 -7.66 1.29 -4.90
C ASP A 75 -6.39 1.84 -4.23
N VAL A 76 -5.41 0.98 -3.91
CA VAL A 76 -4.08 1.39 -3.42
C VAL A 76 -3.38 2.31 -4.41
N LEU A 77 -3.27 1.93 -5.69
CA LEU A 77 -2.59 2.75 -6.70
C LEU A 77 -3.30 4.09 -6.95
N ASN A 78 -4.63 4.11 -6.90
CA ASN A 78 -5.41 5.34 -6.98
C ASN A 78 -5.15 6.24 -5.76
N LEU A 79 -5.13 5.71 -4.54
CA LEU A 79 -4.88 6.45 -3.31
C LEU A 79 -3.46 7.02 -3.23
N VAL A 80 -2.47 6.25 -3.69
CA VAL A 80 -1.06 6.70 -3.80
C VAL A 80 -0.92 7.80 -4.85
N GLY A 81 -1.90 7.96 -5.75
CA GLY A 81 -1.89 8.99 -6.78
C GLY A 81 -1.02 8.64 -7.97
N VAL A 82 -0.86 7.34 -8.28
CA VAL A 82 -0.13 6.91 -9.48
C VAL A 82 -0.91 7.38 -10.71
N PRO A 83 -0.36 8.31 -11.52
CA PRO A 83 -1.09 8.88 -12.62
C PRO A 83 -1.29 7.83 -13.71
N ARG A 84 -2.43 7.91 -14.39
CA ARG A 84 -2.61 7.20 -15.66
C ARG A 84 -1.66 7.81 -16.68
N VAL A 85 -0.60 7.06 -17.01
CA VAL A 85 0.36 7.46 -18.03
C VAL A 85 -0.16 7.01 -19.39
N ASP A 86 -0.60 7.96 -20.21
CA ASP A 86 -0.81 7.69 -21.63
C ASP A 86 0.56 7.54 -22.31
N ARG A 87 0.84 6.33 -22.79
CA ARG A 87 2.12 5.99 -23.40
C ARG A 87 2.38 6.79 -24.68
N GLN A 88 1.34 7.14 -25.44
CA GLN A 88 1.50 7.95 -26.66
C GLN A 88 1.87 9.39 -26.32
N VAL A 89 1.23 9.97 -25.30
CA VAL A 89 1.53 11.33 -24.81
C VAL A 89 2.94 11.39 -24.21
N LEU A 90 3.32 10.38 -23.42
CA LEU A 90 4.68 10.29 -22.86
C LEU A 90 5.74 10.17 -23.96
N MET A 91 5.49 9.34 -24.99
CA MET A 91 6.40 9.21 -26.12
C MET A 91 6.55 10.52 -26.90
N ARG A 92 5.46 11.27 -27.13
CA ARG A 92 5.52 12.60 -27.75
C ARG A 92 6.36 13.58 -26.94
N HIS A 93 6.12 13.70 -25.63
CA HIS A 93 6.91 14.57 -24.75
C HIS A 93 8.40 14.21 -24.74
N ARG A 94 8.74 12.91 -24.75
CA ARG A 94 10.14 12.47 -24.81
C ARG A 94 10.82 12.79 -26.14
N LEU A 95 10.08 12.70 -27.26
CA LEU A 95 10.60 13.06 -28.58
C LEU A 95 10.83 14.57 -28.68
N GLU A 96 9.87 15.39 -28.21
CA GLU A 96 9.99 16.85 -28.20
C GLU A 96 11.18 17.33 -27.34
N HIS A 97 11.42 16.70 -26.19
CA HIS A 97 12.58 17.02 -25.33
C HIS A 97 13.92 16.56 -25.91
N ARG A 98 13.94 15.58 -26.82
CA ARG A 98 15.17 15.13 -27.50
C ARG A 98 15.54 15.98 -28.72
N MET A 99 14.59 16.75 -29.26
CA MET A 99 14.82 17.65 -30.40
C MET A 99 15.22 19.07 -29.97
N ARG A 100 15.23 19.35 -28.66
CA ARG A 100 15.79 20.58 -28.06
C ARG A 100 17.15 20.28 -27.49
#